data_AF-A0A8T0FQS4-F1
#
_entry.id   AF-A0A8T0FQS4-F1
#
_cell.length_a   1.000
_cell.length_b   1.000
_cell.length_c   1.000
_cell.angle_alpha   90.00
_cell.angle_beta   90.00
_cell.angle_gamma   90.00
#
_symmetry.space_group_name_H-M   'P 1'
#
loop_
_entity.id
_entity.type
_entity.pdbx_description
1 polymer ?
#
loop_
_entity_poly.entity_id
_entity_poly.type
_entity_poly.pdbx_seq_one_letter_code
_entity_poly.pdbx_strand_id
1 'polypeptide(L)'
;MTILNRIVDWFCPKIENPAVENIKKLEPSPVFLQERDYRKLAEEALHKAIAIIEADDWKKEKISGSDIIYSKVVPPYGKVFKFEGIVPLSPMKVVEILYFKAEEMHKWNPTVKRVKVIRKRIPDLNQ
;
A
#
# COMPACT_ATOMS: atom_id res chain seq x y z
N MET A 1 -15.66 -15.99 5.10
CA MET A 1 -16.28 -14.64 4.98
C MET A 1 -16.13 -13.89 6.31
N THR A 2 -14.91 -13.80 6.86
CA THR A 2 -14.66 -13.15 8.17
C THR A 2 -13.15 -13.00 8.36
N ILE A 3 -12.63 -11.77 8.33
CA ILE A 3 -11.35 -11.27 8.90
C ILE A 3 -11.12 -9.84 8.35
N LEU A 4 -11.29 -9.64 7.03
CA LEU A 4 -11.10 -8.33 6.38
C LEU A 4 -12.13 -7.26 6.79
N ASN A 5 -13.36 -7.66 7.16
CA ASN A 5 -14.42 -6.72 7.54
C ASN A 5 -14.16 -5.93 8.83
N ARG A 6 -13.15 -6.27 9.64
CA ARG A 6 -12.96 -5.65 10.98
C ARG A 6 -11.85 -4.58 11.04
N ILE A 7 -11.00 -4.47 10.02
CA ILE A 7 -9.84 -3.56 10.06
C ILE A 7 -10.16 -2.18 9.46
N VAL A 8 -11.23 -2.08 8.67
CA VAL A 8 -11.37 -0.97 7.71
C VAL A 8 -12.15 0.21 8.24
N ASP A 9 -13.00 -0.01 9.24
CA ASP A 9 -13.77 1.07 9.87
C ASP A 9 -12.88 2.13 10.55
N TRP A 10 -11.58 1.89 10.73
CA TRP A 10 -10.66 2.85 11.37
C TRP A 10 -9.81 3.69 10.40
N PHE A 11 -9.52 3.23 9.18
CA PHE A 11 -8.41 3.81 8.40
C PHE A 11 -8.76 4.93 7.41
N CYS A 12 -10.03 5.30 7.22
CA CYS A 12 -10.39 6.18 6.10
C CYS A 12 -11.44 7.27 6.45
N PRO A 13 -11.01 8.48 6.86
CA PRO A 13 -11.87 9.66 6.75
C PRO A 13 -11.90 10.13 5.30
N LYS A 14 -13.11 10.34 4.77
CA LYS A 14 -13.37 10.75 3.39
C LYS A 14 -12.73 12.10 3.10
N ILE A 15 -11.92 12.18 2.03
CA ILE A 15 -11.47 13.45 1.45
C ILE A 15 -12.06 13.54 0.05
N GLU A 16 -12.92 14.54 -0.17
CA GLU A 16 -13.39 14.94 -1.49
C GLU A 16 -12.47 16.06 -2.02
N ASN A 17 -12.06 15.98 -3.29
CA ASN A 17 -11.29 17.06 -3.93
C ASN A 17 -11.73 17.24 -5.39
N PRO A 18 -12.26 18.42 -5.76
CA PRO A 18 -12.52 18.78 -7.15
C PRO A 18 -11.65 19.98 -7.55
N ALA A 19 -10.62 19.76 -8.35
CA ALA A 19 -10.16 20.73 -9.36
C ALA A 19 -8.93 20.17 -10.08
N VAL A 20 -9.09 19.95 -11.37
CA VAL A 20 -7.99 19.71 -12.32
C VAL A 20 -8.19 20.73 -13.43
N GLU A 21 -7.21 21.61 -13.61
CA GLU A 21 -6.89 22.43 -14.79
C GLU A 21 -5.84 23.44 -14.32
N ASN A 22 -4.80 23.87 -15.04
CA ASN A 22 -4.43 23.90 -16.45
C ASN A 22 -2.95 24.31 -16.46
N ILE A 23 -2.03 23.70 -17.23
CA ILE A 23 -0.73 24.35 -17.53
C ILE A 23 -0.27 24.04 -18.96
N LYS A 24 -0.05 25.08 -19.76
CA LYS A 24 0.64 25.08 -21.07
C LYS A 24 2.04 25.72 -20.95
N LYS A 25 2.97 25.20 -21.77
CA LYS A 25 4.30 25.67 -22.27
C LYS A 25 5.61 25.26 -21.53
N LEU A 26 6.51 24.67 -22.36
CA LEU A 26 7.99 24.49 -22.35
C LEU A 26 8.74 24.29 -21.02
N GLU A 27 9.35 23.11 -20.86
CA GLU A 27 10.47 22.64 -20.00
C GLU A 27 10.53 21.09 -20.20
N PRO A 28 11.61 20.34 -19.87
CA PRO A 28 11.58 18.87 -19.96
C PRO A 28 10.33 18.36 -19.26
N SER A 29 9.53 17.58 -20.00
CA SER A 29 8.14 17.29 -19.65
C SER A 29 7.97 17.06 -18.13
N PRO A 30 7.06 17.77 -17.43
CA PRO A 30 6.82 17.61 -15.99
C PRO A 30 6.66 16.15 -15.58
N VAL A 31 6.19 15.34 -16.52
CA VAL A 31 6.06 13.89 -16.46
C VAL A 31 7.39 13.17 -16.20
N PHE A 32 8.49 13.53 -16.86
CA PHE A 32 9.77 12.83 -16.76
C PHE A 32 10.52 13.14 -15.45
N LEU A 33 10.44 14.40 -14.99
CA LEU A 33 10.95 14.79 -13.67
C LEU A 33 10.13 14.12 -12.55
N GLN A 34 8.80 14.14 -12.65
CA GLN A 34 7.91 13.40 -11.74
C GLN A 34 8.17 11.88 -11.74
N GLU A 35 8.50 11.29 -12.89
CA GLU A 35 8.76 9.84 -13.00
C GLU A 35 10.02 9.38 -12.26
N ARG A 36 11.10 10.17 -12.31
CA ARG A 36 12.33 9.91 -11.54
C ARG A 36 12.05 10.02 -10.05
N ASP A 37 11.19 10.95 -9.66
CA ASP A 37 10.80 11.13 -8.27
C ASP A 37 9.99 9.93 -7.75
N TYR A 38 9.03 9.40 -8.53
CA TYR A 38 8.28 8.21 -8.12
C TYR A 38 9.13 6.95 -7.99
N ARG A 39 10.26 6.82 -8.75
CA ARG A 39 11.20 5.70 -8.56
C ARG A 39 11.81 5.76 -7.17
N LYS A 40 12.41 6.90 -6.85
CA LYS A 40 13.11 7.12 -5.60
C LYS A 40 12.15 6.99 -4.42
N LEU A 41 10.96 7.57 -4.54
CA LEU A 41 9.91 7.43 -3.51
C LEU A 41 9.52 5.97 -3.28
N ALA A 42 9.40 5.15 -4.34
CA ALA A 42 9.09 3.73 -4.20
C ALA A 42 10.24 2.95 -3.52
N GLU A 43 11.49 3.18 -3.93
CA GLU A 43 12.68 2.56 -3.34
C GLU A 43 12.84 2.95 -1.86
N GLU A 44 12.70 4.24 -1.55
CA GLU A 44 12.72 4.73 -0.17
C GLU A 44 11.59 4.16 0.68
N ALA A 45 10.36 4.15 0.15
CA ALA A 45 9.20 3.59 0.85
C ALA A 45 9.41 2.10 1.16
N LEU A 46 9.98 1.34 0.23
CA LEU A 46 10.31 -0.07 0.44
C LEU A 46 11.35 -0.25 1.55
N HIS A 47 12.48 0.48 1.48
CA HIS A 47 13.51 0.39 2.52
C HIS A 47 12.98 0.77 3.90
N LYS A 48 12.19 1.86 3.98
CA LYS A 48 11.56 2.31 5.23
C LYS A 48 10.55 1.27 5.75
N ALA A 49 9.75 0.67 4.88
CA ALA A 49 8.78 -0.36 5.26
C ALA A 49 9.46 -1.63 5.80
N ILE A 50 10.53 -2.10 5.14
CA ILE A 50 11.32 -3.25 5.61
C ILE A 50 11.89 -2.98 6.99
N ALA A 51 12.55 -1.83 7.18
CA ALA A 51 13.11 -1.44 8.46
C ALA A 51 12.05 -1.35 9.58
N ILE A 52 10.83 -0.90 9.26
CA ILE A 52 9.72 -0.89 10.22
C ILE A 52 9.30 -2.32 10.58
N ILE A 53 9.09 -3.19 9.58
CA ILE A 53 8.63 -4.57 9.78
C ILE A 53 9.62 -5.37 10.64
N GLU A 54 10.91 -5.18 10.41
CA GLU A 54 12.01 -5.86 11.09
C GLU A 54 12.35 -5.26 12.47
N ALA A 55 11.79 -4.09 12.81
CA ALA A 55 12.07 -3.47 14.09
C ALA A 55 11.55 -4.34 15.25
N ASP A 56 12.29 -4.31 16.36
CA ASP A 56 11.88 -4.97 17.59
C ASP A 56 10.79 -4.17 18.34
N ASP A 57 10.36 -4.63 19.51
CA ASP A 57 9.46 -3.89 20.42
C ASP A 57 8.04 -3.59 19.90
N TRP A 58 7.48 -4.49 19.10
CA TRP A 58 6.07 -4.41 18.71
C TRP A 58 5.13 -4.70 19.88
N LYS A 59 4.18 -3.81 20.14
CA LYS A 59 3.13 -4.04 21.13
C LYS A 59 1.97 -4.84 20.53
N LYS A 60 1.58 -5.95 21.16
CA LYS A 60 0.37 -6.70 20.77
C LYS A 60 -0.89 -5.91 21.15
N GLU A 61 -1.78 -5.70 20.19
CA GLU A 61 -3.06 -4.99 20.41
C GLU A 61 -4.25 -5.96 20.40
N LYS A 62 -4.23 -6.98 19.53
CA LYS A 62 -5.34 -7.94 19.41
C LYS A 62 -4.88 -9.29 18.92
N ILE A 63 -5.50 -10.35 19.45
CA ILE A 63 -5.33 -11.73 19.00
C ILE A 63 -6.72 -12.27 18.65
N SER A 64 -6.84 -12.92 17.50
CA SER A 64 -8.09 -13.53 17.02
C SER A 64 -7.77 -14.85 16.33
N GLY A 65 -7.71 -15.94 17.10
CA GLY A 65 -7.24 -17.23 16.60
C GLY A 65 -5.74 -17.16 16.29
N SER A 66 -5.37 -17.50 15.05
CA SER A 66 -3.99 -17.38 14.55
C SER A 66 -3.59 -15.96 14.16
N ASP A 67 -4.55 -15.04 14.09
CA ASP A 67 -4.29 -13.68 13.62
C ASP A 67 -3.89 -12.77 14.77
N ILE A 68 -2.83 -11.98 14.56
CA ILE A 68 -2.30 -11.05 15.56
C ILE A 68 -2.14 -9.67 14.94
N ILE A 69 -2.61 -8.66 15.66
CA ILE A 69 -2.38 -7.24 15.33
C ILE A 69 -1.41 -6.67 16.36
N TYR A 70 -0.36 -6.04 15.86
CA TYR A 70 0.60 -5.28 16.64
C TYR A 70 0.52 -3.79 16.30
N SER A 71 1.05 -2.96 17.19
CA SER A 71 1.29 -1.56 16.91
C SER A 71 2.62 -1.07 17.45
N LYS A 72 3.12 0.01 16.84
CA LYS A 72 4.34 0.72 17.24
C LYS A 72 4.21 2.19 16.87
N VAL A 73 4.83 3.08 17.62
CA VAL A 73 4.98 4.49 17.22
C VAL A 73 6.31 4.63 16.48
N VAL A 74 6.25 5.07 15.23
CA VAL A 74 7.42 5.27 14.36
C VAL A 74 7.44 6.72 13.93
N PRO A 75 8.35 7.56 14.44
CA PRO A 75 8.57 8.90 13.88
C PRO A 75 9.10 8.81 12.44
N PRO A 76 8.62 9.65 11.50
CA PRO A 76 7.60 10.69 11.64
C PRO A 76 6.15 10.20 11.42
N TYR A 77 5.92 8.91 11.13
CA TYR A 77 4.63 8.34 10.72
C TYR A 77 3.59 8.20 11.83
N GLY A 78 3.99 8.29 13.10
CA GLY A 78 3.09 8.10 14.25
C GLY A 78 2.79 6.62 14.51
N LYS A 79 1.57 6.30 14.97
CA LYS A 79 1.19 4.92 15.29
C LYS A 79 0.94 4.11 14.01
N VAL A 80 1.76 3.09 13.79
CA VAL A 80 1.63 2.11 12.70
C VAL A 80 1.15 0.77 13.24
N PHE A 81 0.58 -0.05 12.36
CA PHE A 81 0.06 -1.36 12.70
C PHE A 81 0.68 -2.44 11.82
N LYS A 82 0.96 -3.60 12.42
CA LYS A 82 1.41 -4.80 11.73
C LYS A 82 0.38 -5.90 11.93
N PHE A 83 -0.04 -6.55 10.84
CA PHE A 83 -0.92 -7.71 10.87
C PHE A 83 -0.10 -8.95 10.53
N GLU A 84 -0.19 -9.98 11.36
CA GLU A 84 0.36 -11.31 11.12
C GLU A 84 -0.79 -12.32 11.09
N GLY A 85 -0.83 -13.15 10.06
CA GLY A 85 -1.83 -14.18 9.89
C GLY A 85 -1.32 -15.28 8.98
N ILE A 86 -1.88 -16.48 9.12
CA ILE A 86 -1.51 -17.65 8.33
C ILE A 86 -2.61 -17.91 7.30
N VAL A 87 -2.22 -18.03 6.03
CA VAL A 87 -3.14 -18.35 4.94
C VAL A 87 -2.75 -19.66 4.25
N PRO A 88 -3.72 -20.52 3.88
CA PRO A 88 -3.44 -21.79 3.20
C PRO A 88 -3.23 -21.56 1.69
N LEU A 89 -2.33 -20.65 1.32
CA LEU A 89 -2.00 -20.30 -0.06
C LEU A 89 -0.49 -20.32 -0.26
N SER A 90 -0.04 -20.67 -1.46
CA SER A 90 1.37 -20.53 -1.81
C SER A 90 1.77 -19.05 -1.88
N PRO A 91 3.03 -18.69 -1.60
CA PRO A 91 3.50 -17.31 -1.70
C PRO A 91 3.23 -16.69 -3.08
N MET A 92 3.41 -17.45 -4.16
CA MET A 92 3.12 -17.00 -5.52
C MET A 92 1.64 -16.67 -5.72
N LYS A 93 0.73 -17.47 -5.14
CA LYS A 93 -0.71 -17.19 -5.24
C LYS A 93 -1.10 -15.92 -4.49
N VAL A 94 -0.45 -15.66 -3.35
CA VAL A 94 -0.64 -14.41 -2.59
C VAL A 94 -0.21 -13.21 -3.43
N VAL A 95 0.97 -13.26 -4.07
CA VAL A 95 1.45 -12.20 -4.97
C VAL A 95 0.51 -12.00 -6.17
N GLU A 96 -0.01 -13.07 -6.76
CA GLU A 96 -1.00 -12.99 -7.84
C GLU A 96 -2.23 -12.18 -7.44
N ILE A 97 -2.79 -12.48 -6.27
CA ILE A 97 -4.04 -11.84 -5.80
C ILE A 97 -3.78 -10.40 -5.35
N LEU A 98 -2.70 -10.15 -4.60
CA LEU A 98 -2.45 -8.86 -3.97
C LEU A 98 -1.74 -7.84 -4.86
N TYR A 99 -0.90 -8.28 -5.79
CA TYR A 99 -0.12 -7.40 -6.66
C TYR A 99 -0.63 -7.43 -8.11
N PHE A 100 -0.60 -8.59 -8.76
CA PHE A 100 -0.93 -8.67 -10.19
C PHE A 100 -2.42 -8.41 -10.46
N LYS A 101 -3.30 -8.82 -9.54
CA LYS A 101 -4.76 -8.60 -9.60
C LYS A 101 -5.25 -7.54 -8.62
N ALA A 102 -4.38 -6.61 -8.22
CA ALA A 102 -4.72 -5.56 -7.25
C ALA A 102 -5.95 -4.72 -7.68
N GLU A 103 -6.11 -4.43 -8.98
CA GLU A 103 -7.28 -3.70 -9.47
C GLU A 103 -8.59 -4.47 -9.28
N GLU A 104 -8.54 -5.81 -9.20
CA GLU A 104 -9.70 -6.67 -8.94
C GLU A 104 -9.99 -6.85 -7.44
N MET A 105 -9.20 -6.25 -6.55
CA MET A 105 -9.34 -6.41 -5.10
C MET A 105 -10.73 -6.04 -4.58
N HIS A 106 -11.37 -5.04 -5.19
CA HIS A 106 -12.73 -4.60 -4.86
C HIS A 106 -13.80 -5.70 -5.06
N LYS A 107 -13.54 -6.73 -5.87
CA LYS A 107 -14.50 -7.83 -6.10
C LYS A 107 -14.66 -8.73 -4.88
N TRP A 108 -13.63 -8.86 -4.06
CA TRP A 108 -13.59 -9.79 -2.91
C TRP A 108 -13.31 -9.12 -1.58
N ASN A 109 -12.69 -7.93 -1.59
CA ASN A 109 -12.41 -7.16 -0.40
C ASN A 109 -13.49 -6.07 -0.24
N PRO A 110 -14.54 -6.30 0.58
CA PRO A 110 -15.67 -5.37 0.73
C PRO A 110 -15.27 -4.00 1.31
N THR A 111 -14.05 -3.92 1.80
CA THR A 111 -13.45 -2.73 2.38
C THR A 111 -12.85 -1.78 1.35
N VAL A 112 -12.68 -2.28 0.13
CA VAL A 112 -12.08 -1.57 -1.00
C VAL A 112 -13.17 -1.29 -2.02
N LYS A 113 -13.54 0.00 -2.16
CA LYS A 113 -14.58 0.41 -3.12
C LYS A 113 -14.11 0.37 -4.56
N ARG A 114 -12.89 0.85 -4.84
CA ARG A 114 -12.30 0.91 -6.18
C ARG A 114 -10.77 0.95 -6.08
N VAL A 115 -10.10 0.24 -6.97
CA VAL A 115 -8.65 0.33 -7.19
C VAL A 115 -8.43 0.56 -8.67
N LYS A 116 -7.54 1.50 -9.01
CA LYS A 116 -7.13 1.74 -10.39
C LYS A 116 -5.66 2.15 -10.46
N VAL A 117 -4.90 1.53 -11.35
CA VAL A 117 -3.54 1.96 -11.69
C VAL A 117 -3.66 3.19 -12.59
N ILE A 118 -3.24 4.34 -12.06
CA ILE A 118 -3.24 5.60 -12.83
C ILE A 118 -2.14 5.56 -13.88
N ARG A 119 -0.99 4.97 -13.54
CA ARG A 119 0.16 4.84 -14.44
C ARG A 119 1.03 3.66 -14.03
N LYS A 120 1.40 2.82 -15.00
CA LYS A 120 2.37 1.75 -14.81
C LYS A 120 3.70 2.18 -15.44
N ARG A 121 4.79 2.08 -14.68
CA ARG A 121 6.12 2.11 -15.29
C ARG A 121 6.48 0.69 -15.71
N ILE A 122 6.82 0.50 -16.98
CA ILE A 122 7.46 -0.73 -17.45
C ILE A 122 8.94 -0.59 -17.05
N PRO A 123 9.57 -1.59 -16.41
CA PRO A 123 11.02 -1.54 -16.21
C PRO A 123 11.68 -1.45 -17.59
N ASP A 124 12.62 -0.54 -17.75
CA ASP A 124 13.38 -0.39 -18.99
C ASP A 124 14.07 -1.74 -19.29
N LEU A 125 13.61 -2.45 -20.32
CA LEU A 125 14.14 -3.77 -20.72
C LEU A 125 15.51 -3.68 -21.44
N ASN A 126 16.15 -2.51 -21.44
CA ASN A 126 17.43 -2.30 -22.11
C ASN A 126 18.35 -1.49 -21.20
N GLN A 127 19.09 -2.17 -20.33
CA GLN A 127 20.38 -1.68 -19.86
C GLN A 127 21.36 -2.84 -19.74
#